data_AF-A0A4Y9J2D1-F1
#
_entry.id   AF-A0A4Y9J2D1-F1
#
_cell.length_a   1.000
_cell.length_b   1.000
_cell.length_c   1.000
_cell.angle_alpha   90.00
_cell.angle_beta   90.00
_cell.angle_gamma   90.00
#
_symmetry.space_group_name_H-M   'P 1'
#
loop_
_entity.id
_entity.type
_entity.pdbx_description
1 polymer ?
#
loop_
_entity_poly.entity_id
_entity_poly.type
_entity_poly.pdbx_seq_one_letter_code
_entity_poly.pdbx_strand_id
1 'polypeptide(L)'
;MRSNSEIVDLIISLYKQRGYSLSKLSTMTKIPKSSLSRYFNKNRQFPINKTNIFAQALNVSEEYILGVSTNNVKIDNDTKVSTLQSIIDTSTQLHEDRQQVVLDTAKKQLKEQNRKSNITNINEIKERSTSYVSNNTNITEYGDIDLYGGISAGT
;
A
#
# COMPACT_ATOMS: atom_id res chain seq x y z
N MET A 1 -18.30 -19.61 -9.79
CA MET A 1 -18.00 -18.65 -10.88
C MET A 1 -19.32 -18.10 -11.37
N ARG A 2 -19.42 -16.78 -11.53
CA ARG A 2 -20.59 -16.06 -12.04
C ARG A 2 -20.81 -16.37 -13.52
N SER A 3 -22.08 -16.32 -13.92
CA SER A 3 -22.50 -16.33 -15.31
C SER A 3 -22.10 -15.02 -16.01
N ASN A 4 -22.12 -15.03 -17.35
CA ASN A 4 -21.79 -13.85 -18.14
C ASN A 4 -22.73 -12.66 -17.83
N SER A 5 -24.02 -12.94 -17.63
CA SER A 5 -25.00 -11.91 -17.26
C SER A 5 -24.65 -11.26 -15.93
N GLU A 6 -24.38 -12.07 -14.90
CA GLU A 6 -24.04 -11.57 -13.56
C GLU A 6 -22.72 -10.78 -13.57
N ILE A 7 -21.74 -11.19 -14.39
CA ILE A 7 -20.50 -10.42 -14.59
C ILE A 7 -20.81 -9.04 -15.17
N VAL A 8 -21.64 -8.98 -16.20
CA VAL A 8 -22.05 -7.71 -16.82
C VAL A 8 -22.81 -6.84 -15.83
N ASP A 9 -23.79 -7.40 -15.12
CA ASP A 9 -24.61 -6.67 -14.15
C ASP A 9 -23.75 -6.12 -12.99
N LEU A 10 -22.76 -6.89 -12.51
CA LEU A 10 -21.79 -6.45 -11.52
C LEU A 10 -20.89 -5.32 -12.03
N ILE A 11 -20.36 -5.44 -13.24
CA ILE A 11 -19.54 -4.37 -13.83
C ILE A 11 -20.37 -3.09 -13.96
N ILE A 12 -21.64 -3.21 -14.36
CA ILE A 12 -22.57 -2.08 -14.46
C ILE A 12 -22.78 -1.41 -13.10
N SER A 13 -23.01 -2.18 -12.04
CA SER A 13 -23.21 -1.63 -10.70
C SER A 13 -21.95 -0.92 -10.18
N LEU A 14 -20.77 -1.53 -10.35
CA LEU A 14 -19.49 -0.98 -9.89
C LEU A 14 -19.14 0.37 -10.51
N TYR A 15 -19.25 0.51 -11.84
CA TYR A 15 -18.90 1.79 -12.47
C TYR A 15 -19.92 2.89 -12.16
N LYS A 16 -21.21 2.55 -12.04
CA LYS A 16 -22.28 3.48 -11.63
C LYS A 16 -22.10 3.95 -10.19
N GLN A 17 -21.79 3.05 -9.26
CA GLN A 17 -21.51 3.40 -7.86
C GLN A 17 -20.35 4.38 -7.74
N ARG A 18 -19.38 4.31 -8.66
CA ARG A 18 -18.25 5.25 -8.73
C ARG A 18 -18.56 6.56 -9.46
N GLY A 19 -19.80 6.75 -9.93
CA GLY A 19 -20.20 7.92 -10.70
C GLY A 19 -19.53 8.01 -12.07
N TYR A 20 -18.97 6.91 -12.59
CA TYR A 20 -18.31 6.93 -13.88
C TYR A 20 -19.33 6.93 -15.01
N SER A 21 -19.02 7.66 -16.09
CA SER A 21 -19.77 7.53 -17.34
C SER A 21 -19.26 6.34 -18.15
N LEU A 22 -20.08 5.83 -19.07
CA LEU A 22 -19.65 4.80 -20.03
C LEU A 22 -18.44 5.27 -20.87
N SER A 23 -18.34 6.58 -21.13
CA SER A 23 -17.20 7.17 -21.83
C SER A 23 -15.92 7.09 -20.99
N LYS A 24 -16.02 7.37 -19.69
CA LYS A 24 -14.89 7.25 -18.77
C LYS A 24 -14.40 5.80 -18.69
N LEU A 25 -15.32 4.84 -18.58
CA LEU A 25 -15.00 3.41 -18.58
C LEU A 25 -14.33 2.96 -19.89
N SER A 26 -14.80 3.48 -21.03
CA SER A 26 -14.18 3.24 -22.35
C SER A 26 -12.73 3.70 -22.39
N THR A 27 -12.44 4.92 -21.91
CA THR A 27 -11.07 5.45 -21.82
C THR A 27 -10.18 4.59 -20.91
N MET A 28 -10.68 4.20 -19.73
CA MET A 28 -9.91 3.42 -18.76
C MET A 28 -9.58 2.00 -19.23
N THR A 29 -10.54 1.35 -19.91
CA THR A 29 -10.38 -0.02 -20.41
C THR A 29 -9.74 -0.09 -21.79
N LYS A 30 -9.58 1.06 -22.49
CA LYS A 30 -9.21 1.13 -23.91
C LYS A 30 -10.15 0.31 -24.81
N ILE A 31 -11.40 0.09 -24.39
CA ILE A 31 -12.42 -0.60 -25.16
C ILE A 31 -13.37 0.44 -25.75
N PRO A 32 -13.68 0.41 -27.06
CA PRO A 32 -14.63 1.35 -27.66
C PRO A 32 -15.99 1.36 -26.95
N LYS A 33 -16.58 2.55 -26.80
CA LYS A 33 -17.91 2.73 -26.17
C LYS A 33 -19.00 1.86 -26.81
N SER A 34 -18.93 1.66 -28.12
CA SER A 34 -19.85 0.78 -28.87
C SER A 34 -19.71 -0.69 -28.47
N SER A 35 -18.49 -1.18 -28.20
CA SER A 35 -18.26 -2.53 -27.71
C SER A 35 -18.77 -2.70 -26.29
N LEU A 36 -18.48 -1.73 -25.40
CA LEU A 36 -19.01 -1.73 -24.03
C LEU A 36 -20.54 -1.73 -24.00
N SER A 37 -21.17 -0.90 -24.84
CA SER A 37 -22.63 -0.85 -24.99
C SER A 37 -23.21 -2.21 -25.39
N ARG A 38 -22.60 -2.92 -26.35
CA ARG A 38 -23.04 -4.27 -26.75
C ARG A 38 -22.92 -5.27 -25.61
N TYR A 39 -21.87 -5.20 -24.80
CA TYR A 39 -21.73 -6.05 -23.62
C TYR A 39 -22.79 -5.74 -22.57
N PHE A 40 -23.03 -4.46 -22.28
CA PHE A 40 -23.95 -4.03 -21.23
C PHE A 40 -25.42 -4.31 -21.59
N ASN A 41 -25.75 -4.23 -22.88
CA ASN A 41 -27.04 -4.63 -23.39
C ASN A 41 -27.16 -6.14 -23.63
N LYS A 42 -26.10 -6.92 -23.32
CA LYS A 42 -26.03 -8.38 -23.50
C LYS A 42 -26.21 -8.86 -24.95
N ASN A 43 -26.12 -7.95 -25.92
CA ASN A 43 -26.11 -8.24 -27.36
C ASN A 43 -24.80 -8.91 -27.81
N ARG A 44 -23.77 -8.89 -26.97
CA ARG A 44 -22.52 -9.61 -27.15
C ARG A 44 -22.05 -10.15 -25.81
N GLN A 45 -21.56 -11.38 -25.80
CA GLN A 45 -20.99 -11.99 -24.61
C GLN A 45 -19.78 -11.20 -24.10
N PHE A 46 -19.71 -10.99 -22.79
CA PHE A 46 -18.58 -10.34 -22.14
C PHE A 46 -17.30 -11.19 -22.31
N PRO A 47 -16.17 -10.60 -22.73
CA PRO A 47 -14.92 -11.31 -22.94
C PRO A 47 -14.23 -11.62 -21.59
N ILE A 48 -14.43 -12.84 -21.07
CA ILE A 48 -13.87 -13.29 -19.80
C ILE A 48 -12.33 -13.12 -19.74
N ASN A 49 -11.62 -13.33 -20.86
CA ASN A 49 -10.17 -13.14 -20.94
C ASN A 49 -9.69 -11.69 -20.82
N LYS A 50 -10.61 -10.71 -20.79
CA LYS A 50 -10.31 -9.29 -20.56
C LYS A 50 -10.71 -8.82 -19.17
N THR A 51 -11.10 -9.74 -18.28
CA THR A 51 -11.56 -9.38 -16.93
C THR A 51 -10.52 -8.55 -16.17
N ASN A 52 -9.23 -8.87 -16.34
CA ASN A 52 -8.10 -8.10 -15.82
C ASN A 52 -8.17 -6.59 -16.11
N ILE A 53 -8.56 -6.21 -17.33
CA ILE A 53 -8.66 -4.79 -17.74
C ILE A 53 -9.79 -4.09 -16.98
N PHE A 54 -10.92 -4.77 -16.81
CA PHE A 54 -12.06 -4.23 -16.04
C PHE A 54 -11.75 -4.18 -14.55
N ALA A 55 -11.08 -5.20 -14.02
CA ALA A 55 -10.63 -5.29 -12.64
C ALA A 55 -9.71 -4.10 -12.28
N GLN A 56 -8.71 -3.83 -13.13
CA GLN A 56 -7.82 -2.68 -12.98
C GLN A 56 -8.58 -1.34 -13.09
N ALA A 57 -9.42 -1.18 -14.10
CA ALA A 57 -10.20 0.06 -14.27
C ALA A 57 -11.16 0.32 -13.10
N LEU A 58 -11.71 -0.74 -12.50
CA LEU A 58 -12.65 -0.66 -11.40
C LEU A 58 -11.98 -0.90 -10.04
N ASN A 59 -10.66 -0.94 -9.95
CA ASN A 59 -9.90 -1.21 -8.71
C ASN A 59 -10.54 -2.32 -7.85
N VAL A 60 -10.80 -3.48 -8.46
CA VAL A 60 -11.29 -4.71 -7.82
C VAL A 60 -10.45 -5.89 -8.32
N SER A 61 -10.57 -7.06 -7.69
CA SER A 61 -9.87 -8.26 -8.18
C SER A 61 -10.63 -8.96 -9.31
N GLU A 62 -9.93 -9.73 -10.13
CA GLU A 62 -10.54 -10.52 -11.21
C GLU A 62 -11.47 -11.60 -10.66
N GLU A 63 -11.05 -12.22 -9.56
CA GLU A 63 -11.80 -13.22 -8.83
C GLU A 63 -13.11 -12.65 -8.30
N TYR A 64 -13.07 -11.41 -7.81
CA TYR A 64 -14.27 -10.69 -7.39
C TYR A 64 -15.20 -10.39 -8.56
N ILE A 65 -14.74 -10.20 -9.79
CA ILE A 65 -15.62 -10.04 -10.95
C ILE A 65 -16.19 -11.41 -11.37
N LEU A 66 -15.32 -12.41 -11.48
CA LEU A 66 -15.68 -13.76 -11.93
C LEU A 66 -16.44 -14.57 -10.89
N GLY A 67 -16.48 -14.15 -9.62
CA GLY A 67 -17.13 -14.87 -8.53
C GLY A 67 -16.55 -16.27 -8.36
N VAL A 68 -15.25 -16.40 -8.57
CA VAL A 68 -14.49 -17.53 -8.05
C VAL A 68 -14.02 -17.10 -6.68
N SER A 69 -14.58 -17.72 -5.64
CA SER A 69 -14.08 -17.49 -4.30
C SER A 69 -12.66 -18.05 -4.23
N THR A 70 -11.70 -17.27 -3.75
CA THR A 70 -10.37 -17.76 -3.36
C THR A 70 -10.44 -18.76 -2.20
N ASN A 71 -11.63 -19.04 -1.66
CA ASN A 71 -11.90 -20.12 -0.70
C ASN A 71 -11.71 -21.53 -1.29
N ASN A 72 -11.35 -21.66 -2.58
CA ASN A 72 -10.84 -22.90 -3.17
C ASN A 72 -9.36 -22.80 -3.54
N VAL A 73 -8.54 -22.13 -2.72
CA VAL A 73 -7.23 -22.71 -2.46
C VAL A 73 -7.53 -24.09 -1.90
N LYS A 74 -7.24 -25.15 -2.67
CA LYS A 74 -7.02 -26.45 -2.06
C LYS A 74 -5.96 -26.19 -1.00
N ILE A 75 -6.40 -26.13 0.25
CA ILE A 75 -5.53 -26.02 1.39
C ILE A 75 -4.80 -27.36 1.41
N ASP A 76 -3.68 -27.42 0.68
CA ASP A 76 -2.57 -28.23 1.13
C ASP A 76 -2.34 -27.74 2.58
N ASN A 77 -2.48 -28.65 3.54
CA ASN A 77 -2.62 -28.42 4.99
C ASN A 77 -1.43 -27.69 5.67
N ASP A 78 -0.65 -26.91 4.92
CA ASP A 78 0.56 -26.23 5.34
C ASP A 78 0.55 -24.71 4.99
N THR A 79 -0.53 -24.19 4.40
CA THR A 79 -0.56 -22.79 3.96
C THR A 79 -1.07 -21.88 5.07
N LYS A 80 -0.12 -21.26 5.77
CA LYS A 80 -0.26 -20.13 6.69
C LYS A 80 -1.39 -19.18 6.27
N VAL A 81 -2.56 -19.28 6.91
CA VAL A 81 -3.68 -18.36 6.70
C VAL A 81 -3.17 -16.93 6.92
N SER A 82 -3.34 -16.07 5.90
CA SER A 82 -2.94 -14.67 6.02
C SER A 82 -3.69 -14.04 7.20
N THR A 83 -2.98 -13.39 8.11
CA THR A 83 -3.57 -12.73 9.30
C THR A 83 -4.74 -11.81 8.94
N LEU A 84 -4.70 -11.19 7.75
CA LEU A 84 -5.79 -10.36 7.25
C LEU A 84 -7.09 -11.16 7.04
N GLN A 85 -6.99 -12.38 6.53
CA GLN A 85 -8.15 -13.24 6.33
C GLN A 85 -8.77 -13.63 7.66
N SER A 86 -7.96 -14.03 8.65
CA SER A 86 -8.46 -14.34 10.00
C SER A 86 -9.12 -13.13 10.67
N ILE A 87 -8.60 -11.92 10.45
CA ILE A 87 -9.21 -10.69 10.96
C ILE A 87 -10.60 -10.49 10.34
N ILE A 88 -10.74 -10.65 9.02
CA ILE A 88 -12.01 -10.49 8.31
C ILE A 88 -13.02 -11.55 8.80
N ASP A 89 -12.62 -12.82 8.82
CA ASP A 89 -13.49 -13.93 9.20
C ASP A 89 -13.95 -13.81 10.66
N THR A 90 -13.06 -13.37 11.56
CA THR A 90 -13.42 -13.14 12.97
C THR A 90 -14.31 -11.91 13.12
N SER A 91 -13.98 -10.80 12.45
CA SER A 91 -14.73 -9.54 12.60
C SER A 91 -16.16 -9.66 12.08
N THR A 92 -16.40 -10.46 11.04
CA THR A 92 -17.75 -10.69 10.50
C THR A 92 -18.66 -11.50 11.43
N GLN A 93 -18.11 -12.28 12.36
CA GLN A 93 -18.86 -13.05 13.35
C GLN A 93 -19.21 -12.24 14.61
N LEU A 94 -18.59 -11.08 14.80
CA LEU A 94 -18.85 -10.21 15.95
C LEU A 94 -20.14 -9.40 15.76
N HIS A 95 -20.81 -9.06 16.87
CA HIS A 95 -21.89 -8.07 16.88
C HIS A 95 -21.38 -6.66 16.54
N GLU A 96 -22.27 -5.80 16.03
CA GLU A 96 -21.92 -4.47 15.49
C GLU A 96 -21.20 -3.57 16.50
N ASP A 97 -21.61 -3.59 17.77
CA ASP A 97 -20.96 -2.88 18.87
C ASP A 97 -19.49 -3.31 19.06
N ARG A 98 -19.23 -4.62 18.93
CA ARG A 98 -17.88 -5.19 19.03
C ARG A 98 -17.05 -4.95 17.77
N GLN A 99 -17.67 -4.94 16.59
CA GLN A 99 -16.99 -4.59 15.35
C GLN A 99 -16.44 -3.16 15.40
N GLN A 100 -17.20 -2.23 15.99
CA GLN A 100 -16.74 -0.85 16.18
C GLN A 100 -15.49 -0.76 17.06
N VAL A 101 -15.43 -1.56 18.14
CA VAL A 101 -14.25 -1.63 19.02
C VAL A 101 -13.02 -2.15 18.26
N VAL A 102 -13.18 -3.18 17.44
CA VAL A 102 -12.10 -3.72 16.61
C VAL A 102 -11.61 -2.67 15.60
N LEU A 103 -12.54 -1.95 14.95
CA LEU A 103 -12.22 -0.89 14.00
C LEU A 103 -11.43 0.25 14.67
N ASP A 104 -11.86 0.71 15.84
CA ASP A 104 -11.18 1.80 16.56
C ASP A 104 -9.79 1.37 17.03
N THR A 105 -9.65 0.12 17.46
CA THR A 105 -8.35 -0.47 17.81
C THR A 105 -7.42 -0.52 16.59
N ALA A 106 -7.91 -0.99 15.44
CA ALA A 106 -7.13 -1.05 14.21
C ALA A 106 -6.66 0.34 13.75
N LYS A 107 -7.54 1.36 13.83
CA LYS A 107 -7.19 2.76 13.55
C LYS A 107 -6.11 3.29 14.49
N LYS A 108 -6.18 2.94 15.78
CA LYS A 108 -5.16 3.32 16.77
C LYS A 108 -3.80 2.71 16.43
N GLN A 109 -3.74 1.42 16.12
CA GLN A 109 -2.51 0.73 15.72
C GLN A 109 -1.89 1.35 14.47
N LEU A 110 -2.70 1.66 13.46
CA LEU A 110 -2.24 2.34 12.24
C LEU A 110 -1.63 3.72 12.55
N LYS A 111 -2.28 4.49 13.42
CA LYS A 111 -1.77 5.79 13.86
C LYS A 111 -0.42 5.65 14.59
N GLU A 112 -0.28 4.66 15.47
CA GLU A 112 0.97 4.40 16.20
C GLU A 112 2.11 3.97 15.29
N GLN A 113 1.84 3.11 14.31
CA GLN A 113 2.79 2.71 13.28
C GLN A 113 3.33 3.93 12.52
N ASN A 114 2.43 4.79 12.03
CA ASN A 114 2.83 5.98 11.29
C ASN A 114 3.60 7.00 12.14
N ARG A 115 3.30 7.08 13.45
CA ARG A 115 4.08 7.91 14.39
C ARG A 115 5.49 7.38 14.61
N LYS A 116 5.68 6.06 14.75
CA LYS A 116 7.00 5.45 14.91
C LYS A 116 7.89 5.69 13.69
N SER A 117 7.35 5.57 12.48
CA SER A 117 8.10 5.87 11.25
C SER A 117 8.62 7.32 11.19
N ASN A 118 7.87 8.28 11.74
CA ASN A 118 8.31 9.69 11.80
C ASN A 118 9.41 9.92 12.85
N ILE A 119 9.46 9.14 13.93
CA ILE A 119 10.48 9.25 14.99
C ILE A 119 11.82 8.66 14.52
N THR A 120 11.80 7.53 13.78
CA THR A 120 13.01 6.94 13.19
C THR A 120 13.71 7.92 12.25
N ASN A 121 12.95 8.64 11.41
CA ASN A 121 13.49 9.70 10.55
C ASN A 121 14.14 10.85 11.33
N ILE A 122 13.61 11.25 12.49
CA ILE A 122 14.20 12.32 13.31
C ILE A 122 15.50 11.87 13.99
N ASN A 123 15.57 10.62 14.44
CA ASN A 123 16.77 10.07 15.06
C ASN A 123 17.91 9.90 14.04
N GLU A 124 17.60 9.46 12.81
CA GLU A 124 18.58 9.42 11.71
C GLU A 124 19.09 10.83 11.33
N ILE A 125 18.24 11.86 11.39
CA ILE A 125 18.66 13.25 11.18
C ILE A 125 19.56 13.73 12.32
N LYS A 126 19.23 13.40 13.58
CA LYS A 126 20.04 13.74 14.76
C LYS A 126 21.42 13.08 14.71
N GLU A 127 21.48 11.79 14.40
CA GLU A 127 22.72 11.02 14.28
C GLU A 127 23.62 11.55 13.16
N ARG A 128 23.02 11.98 12.03
CA ARG A 128 23.75 12.72 10.98
C ARG A 128 24.28 14.06 11.49
N SER A 129 23.51 14.85 12.23
CA SER A 129 23.99 16.12 12.78
C SER A 129 25.07 15.97 13.87
N THR A 130 25.08 14.88 14.65
CA THR A 130 26.15 14.62 15.65
C THR A 130 27.47 14.19 15.02
N SER A 131 27.46 13.55 13.84
CA SER A 131 28.71 13.19 13.15
C SER A 131 29.41 14.40 12.51
N TYR A 132 28.67 15.44 12.11
CA TYR A 132 29.28 16.68 11.60
C TYR A 132 30.00 17.50 12.68
N VAL A 133 29.56 17.43 13.95
CA VAL A 133 30.22 18.15 15.06
C VAL A 133 31.55 17.48 15.44
N SER A 134 31.65 16.15 15.38
CA SER A 134 32.90 15.43 15.67
C SER A 134 33.98 15.62 14.60
N ASN A 135 33.62 15.95 13.36
CA ASN A 135 34.56 16.10 12.25
C ASN A 135 35.13 17.52 12.11
N ASN A 136 34.79 18.45 13.02
CA ASN A 136 35.26 19.83 12.97
C ASN A 136 36.04 20.30 14.22
N THR A 137 36.55 19.37 15.03
CA THR A 137 37.56 19.63 16.07
C THR A 137 38.96 19.19 15.63
N ASN A 138 39.32 19.45 14.36
CA ASN A 138 40.71 19.50 13.91
C ASN A 138 41.16 20.97 13.80
N ILE A 139 41.09 21.70 14.90
CA ILE A 139 41.82 22.97 15.06
C ILE A 139 43.15 22.66 15.73
N THR A 140 44.15 22.48 14.85
CA THR A 140 45.58 22.73 15.05
C THR A 140 46.20 22.15 16.32
N GLU A 141 46.72 20.93 16.17
CA GLU A 141 47.88 20.45 16.89
C GLU A 141 48.95 21.55 16.90
N TYR A 142 49.16 22.16 18.06
CA TYR A 142 50.32 23.01 18.32
C TYR A 142 51.53 22.09 18.23
N GLY A 143 52.15 22.04 17.05
CA GLY A 143 53.51 21.56 16.91
C GLY A 143 54.42 22.39 17.82
N ASP A 144 55.13 21.68 18.67
CA ASP A 144 56.20 22.07 19.58
C ASP A 144 56.76 23.49 19.38
N ILE A 145 56.52 24.38 20.35
CA ILE A 145 57.38 25.55 20.57
C ILE A 145 58.57 25.03 21.37
N ASP A 146 59.71 24.89 20.72
CA ASP A 146 60.98 24.53 21.34
C ASP A 146 61.35 25.53 22.46
N LEU A 147 61.06 25.16 23.70
CA LEU A 147 61.49 25.90 24.89
C LEU A 147 62.87 25.38 25.34
N TYR A 148 63.89 25.51 24.48
CA TYR A 148 65.28 25.35 24.89
C TYR A 148 65.78 26.68 25.47
N GLY A 149 65.89 26.71 26.80
CA GLY A 149 66.54 27.80 27.52
C GLY A 149 68.03 27.93 27.17
N GLY A 150 68.54 29.14 27.32
CA GLY A 150 69.98 29.40 27.35
C GLY A 150 70.45 30.38 26.28
N ILE A 151 70.15 31.67 26.49
CA ILE A 151 71.01 32.74 25.98
C ILE A 151 72.38 32.56 26.64
N SER A 152 73.30 31.95 25.90
CA SER A 152 74.74 32.07 26.11
C SER A 152 75.16 33.42 25.53
N ALA A 153 75.40 34.40 26.40
CA ALA A 153 76.22 35.55 26.08
C ALA A 153 77.60 35.26 26.68
N GLY A 154 78.50 34.72 25.85
CA GLY A 154 79.93 34.73 26.12
C GLY A 154 80.55 35.93 25.43
N THR A 155 81.03 36.89 26.21
CA THR A 155 82.38 37.51 26.24
C THR A 155 82.28 38.90 26.84
#